data_AF-A0A401SH51-F1
#
_entry.id   AF-A0A401SH51-F1
#
_cell.length_a   1.000
_cell.length_b   1.000
_cell.length_c   1.000
_cell.angle_alpha   90.00
_cell.angle_beta   90.00
_cell.angle_gamma   90.00
#
_symmetry.space_group_name_H-M   'P 1'
#
loop_
_entity.id
_entity.type
_entity.pdbx_description
1 polymer ?
#
loop_
_entity_poly.entity_id
_entity_poly.type
_entity_poly.pdbx_seq_one_letter_code
_entity_poly.pdbx_strand_id
1 'polypeptide(L)'
;MQRMDAGMDLLHSSGVELVQYLQMNYRDSQSWFTFISFAADLRNTFFVFFPIWFHLCEAVGVKLIWVAVIGDWLNLIFKWFLFGQRPYWWVHETQFYANSSLPVVQQFPITCETGPGSPSGHAMGSAGVWHVMVTALLTFGLQRKQPIFQKWCLHVLLWTVFWVIQICVCASRVFLAAHFPHQVFFGVISGLIVAEAFGRIDAIYNVKFTQYLKITLSKEEEGQQLNVTILLEKFGN
;
A
#
# COMPACT_ATOMS: atom_id res chain seq x y z
N MET A 1 -23.62 7.92 -18.41
CA MET A 1 -23.51 8.21 -16.96
C MET A 1 -24.41 7.29 -16.15
N GLN A 2 -25.74 7.40 -16.22
CA GLN A 2 -26.70 6.61 -15.41
C GLN A 2 -26.45 5.08 -15.35
N ARG A 3 -26.02 4.44 -16.44
CA ARG A 3 -25.75 2.99 -16.47
C ARG A 3 -24.45 2.59 -15.75
N MET A 4 -23.44 3.47 -15.73
CA MET A 4 -22.19 3.26 -14.99
C MET A 4 -22.41 3.49 -13.50
N ASP A 5 -23.22 4.48 -13.14
CA ASP A 5 -23.58 4.78 -11.76
C ASP A 5 -24.34 3.59 -11.14
N ALA A 6 -25.33 3.04 -11.85
CA ALA A 6 -26.05 1.85 -11.41
C ALA A 6 -25.15 0.60 -11.25
N GLY A 7 -24.16 0.42 -12.14
CA GLY A 7 -23.21 -0.70 -12.03
C GLY A 7 -22.28 -0.56 -10.82
N MET A 8 -21.82 0.66 -10.53
CA MET A 8 -21.00 0.93 -9.35
C MET A 8 -21.77 0.81 -8.05
N ASP A 9 -23.03 1.26 -8.02
CA ASP A 9 -23.89 1.10 -6.84
C ASP A 9 -24.18 -0.37 -6.53
N LEU A 10 -24.37 -1.21 -7.56
CA LEU A 10 -24.48 -2.66 -7.38
C LEU A 10 -23.19 -3.29 -6.85
N LEU A 11 -22.04 -2.85 -7.36
CA LEU A 11 -20.74 -3.31 -6.86
C LEU A 11 -20.54 -2.93 -5.39
N HIS A 12 -20.93 -1.71 -5.02
CA HIS A 12 -20.89 -1.25 -3.63
C HIS A 12 -21.90 -2.00 -2.77
N SER A 13 -23.12 -2.27 -3.23
CA SER A 13 -24.12 -3.00 -2.46
C SER A 13 -23.66 -4.43 -2.16
N SER A 14 -23.13 -5.16 -3.16
CA SER A 14 -22.52 -6.48 -2.94
C SER A 14 -21.31 -6.40 -2.00
N GLY A 15 -20.55 -5.31 -2.07
CA GLY A 15 -19.47 -5.04 -1.13
C GLY A 15 -19.96 -4.87 0.31
N VAL A 16 -21.02 -4.11 0.52
CA VAL A 16 -21.66 -3.93 1.83
C VAL A 16 -22.23 -5.23 2.36
N GLU A 17 -22.89 -6.02 1.52
CA GLU A 17 -23.39 -7.36 1.90
C GLU A 17 -22.24 -8.25 2.42
N LEU A 18 -21.08 -8.21 1.77
CA LEU A 18 -19.91 -8.95 2.25
C LEU A 18 -19.40 -8.42 3.59
N VAL A 19 -19.36 -7.08 3.78
CA VAL A 19 -19.00 -6.47 5.07
C VAL A 19 -19.94 -6.97 6.17
N GLN A 20 -21.26 -6.93 5.93
CA GLN A 20 -22.25 -7.40 6.89
C GLN A 20 -22.11 -8.89 7.19
N TYR A 21 -21.93 -9.71 6.15
CA TYR A 21 -21.71 -11.14 6.30
C TYR A 21 -20.49 -11.41 7.20
N LEU A 22 -19.37 -10.73 6.96
CA LEU A 22 -18.17 -10.88 7.76
C LEU A 22 -18.38 -10.43 9.21
N GLN A 23 -19.02 -9.27 9.43
CA GLN A 23 -19.30 -8.74 10.76
C GLN A 23 -20.26 -9.61 11.57
N MET A 24 -21.25 -10.24 10.93
CA MET A 24 -22.20 -11.12 11.61
C MET A 24 -21.60 -12.49 11.94
N ASN A 25 -20.84 -13.09 11.01
CA ASN A 25 -20.33 -14.46 11.18
C ASN A 25 -18.99 -14.54 11.92
N TYR A 26 -18.20 -13.45 11.94
CA TYR A 26 -16.87 -13.42 12.55
C TYR A 26 -16.73 -12.34 13.61
N ARG A 27 -17.83 -12.01 14.30
CA ARG A 27 -17.86 -10.98 15.34
C ARG A 27 -16.84 -11.23 16.45
N ASP A 28 -16.71 -12.48 16.89
CA ASP A 28 -15.78 -12.87 17.96
C ASP A 28 -14.30 -12.74 17.55
N SER A 29 -14.03 -12.68 16.24
CA SER A 29 -12.70 -12.50 15.65
C SER A 29 -12.35 -11.03 15.37
N GLN A 30 -13.15 -10.07 15.87
CA GLN A 30 -12.89 -8.63 15.69
C GLN A 30 -11.47 -8.22 16.12
N SER A 31 -11.00 -8.72 17.26
CA SER A 31 -9.66 -8.43 17.79
C SER A 31 -8.57 -8.89 16.83
N TRP A 32 -8.75 -10.08 16.23
CA TRP A 32 -7.86 -10.61 15.21
C TRP A 32 -7.83 -9.72 13.96
N PHE A 33 -8.98 -9.34 13.42
CA PHE A 33 -9.01 -8.44 12.26
C PHE A 33 -8.41 -7.06 12.56
N THR A 34 -8.62 -6.53 13.76
CA THR A 34 -8.01 -5.26 14.17
C THR A 34 -6.50 -5.39 14.27
N PHE A 35 -6.00 -6.48 14.87
CA PHE A 35 -4.58 -6.77 14.96
C PHE A 35 -3.93 -6.92 13.58
N ILE A 36 -4.56 -7.66 12.66
CA ILE A 36 -4.04 -7.81 11.30
C ILE A 36 -3.97 -6.46 10.57
N SER A 37 -4.99 -5.61 10.69
CA SER A 37 -4.90 -4.27 10.10
C SER A 37 -3.77 -3.46 10.71
N PHE A 38 -3.60 -3.52 12.04
CA PHE A 38 -2.52 -2.82 12.73
C PHE A 38 -1.15 -3.35 12.28
N ALA A 39 -0.98 -4.67 12.16
CA ALA A 39 0.25 -5.31 11.72
C ALA A 39 0.60 -4.95 10.26
N ALA A 40 -0.40 -4.79 9.40
CA ALA A 40 -0.25 -4.41 8.00
C ALA A 40 -0.01 -2.91 7.77
N ASP A 41 -0.02 -2.10 8.83
CA ASP A 41 0.29 -0.68 8.75
C ASP A 41 1.74 -0.47 8.29
N LEU A 42 1.93 0.44 7.33
CA LEU A 42 3.24 0.75 6.76
C LEU A 42 4.22 1.30 7.82
N ARG A 43 3.73 1.81 8.95
CA ARG A 43 4.57 2.18 10.10
C ARG A 43 5.42 1.01 10.58
N ASN A 44 4.88 -0.21 10.63
CA ASN A 44 5.65 -1.38 11.05
C ASN A 44 6.77 -1.71 10.05
N THR A 45 6.59 -1.38 8.78
CA THR A 45 7.65 -1.49 7.78
C THR A 45 8.85 -0.63 8.14
N PHE A 46 8.63 0.63 8.53
CA PHE A 46 9.72 1.53 8.90
C PHE A 46 10.33 1.22 10.26
N PHE A 47 9.53 0.85 11.25
CA PHE A 47 10.00 0.66 12.62
C PHE A 47 10.48 -0.76 12.94
N VAL A 48 10.00 -1.77 12.22
CA VAL A 48 10.29 -3.18 12.52
C VAL A 48 11.04 -3.85 11.37
N PHE A 49 10.45 -3.88 10.17
CA PHE A 49 11.04 -4.64 9.06
C PHE A 49 12.31 -4.00 8.51
N PHE A 50 12.33 -2.67 8.38
CA PHE A 50 13.50 -1.96 7.87
C PHE A 50 14.77 -2.19 8.72
N PRO A 51 14.77 -1.97 10.05
CA PRO A 51 15.97 -2.19 10.86
C PRO A 51 16.50 -3.63 10.79
N ILE A 52 15.58 -4.62 10.80
CA ILE A 52 15.93 -6.03 10.70
C ILE A 52 16.59 -6.32 9.35
N TRP A 53 15.94 -5.93 8.25
CA TRP A 53 16.45 -6.20 6.91
C TRP A 53 17.70 -5.42 6.59
N PHE A 54 17.82 -4.17 7.04
CA PHE A 54 19.01 -3.38 6.85
C PHE A 54 20.23 -4.02 7.53
N HIS A 55 20.04 -4.58 8.73
CA HIS A 55 21.11 -5.30 9.43
C HIS A 55 21.46 -6.64 8.78
N LEU A 56 20.48 -7.38 8.25
CA LEU A 56 20.72 -8.65 7.57
C LEU A 56 21.31 -8.48 6.16
N CYS A 57 20.81 -7.50 5.41
CA CYS A 57 21.25 -7.15 4.07
C CYS A 57 20.81 -5.71 3.74
N GLU A 58 21.75 -4.78 3.79
CA GLU A 58 21.56 -3.36 3.50
C GLU A 58 20.77 -3.12 2.20
N ALA A 59 21.12 -3.83 1.12
CA ALA A 59 20.43 -3.71 -0.16
C ALA A 59 18.94 -4.08 -0.10
N VAL A 60 18.55 -5.07 0.70
CA VAL A 60 17.13 -5.41 0.89
C VAL A 60 16.43 -4.37 1.74
N GLY A 61 17.07 -3.90 2.82
CA GLY A 61 16.55 -2.83 3.67
C GLY A 61 16.28 -1.53 2.91
N VAL A 62 17.23 -1.10 2.07
CA VAL A 62 17.07 0.09 1.21
C VAL A 62 15.93 -0.12 0.21
N LYS A 63 15.83 -1.30 -0.42
CA LYS A 63 14.71 -1.64 -1.32
C LYS A 63 13.35 -1.46 -0.64
N LEU A 64 13.26 -1.97 0.57
CA LEU A 64 12.04 -2.03 1.35
C LEU A 64 11.56 -0.62 1.72
N ILE A 65 12.47 0.30 2.05
CA ILE A 65 12.14 1.73 2.22
C ILE A 65 11.63 2.32 0.90
N TRP A 66 12.32 2.12 -0.21
CA TRP A 66 11.91 2.74 -1.48
C TRP A 66 10.54 2.27 -1.94
N VAL A 67 10.27 0.97 -1.86
CA VAL A 67 8.96 0.40 -2.16
C VAL A 67 7.88 0.94 -1.22
N ALA A 68 8.19 1.08 0.07
CA ALA A 68 7.25 1.66 1.04
C ALA A 68 6.93 3.13 0.73
N VAL A 69 7.96 3.97 0.56
CA VAL A 69 7.82 5.41 0.35
C VAL A 69 7.14 5.72 -0.98
N ILE A 70 7.61 5.13 -2.08
CA ILE A 70 7.01 5.39 -3.38
C ILE A 70 5.63 4.73 -3.49
N GLY A 71 5.46 3.54 -2.90
CA GLY A 71 4.17 2.89 -2.82
C GLY A 71 3.13 3.75 -2.12
N ASP A 72 3.47 4.33 -0.97
CA ASP A 72 2.58 5.24 -0.25
C ASP A 72 2.30 6.53 -1.04
N TRP A 73 3.33 7.12 -1.63
CA TRP A 73 3.17 8.33 -2.46
C TRP A 73 2.25 8.09 -3.66
N LEU A 74 2.42 6.98 -4.39
CA LEU A 74 1.54 6.59 -5.48
C LEU A 74 0.13 6.24 -4.98
N ASN A 75 0.01 5.60 -3.82
CA ASN A 75 -1.30 5.34 -3.20
C ASN A 75 -2.06 6.64 -2.94
N LEU A 76 -1.37 7.64 -2.39
CA LEU A 76 -1.95 8.97 -2.16
C LEU A 76 -2.40 9.61 -3.48
N ILE A 77 -1.54 9.62 -4.50
CA ILE A 77 -1.90 10.16 -5.83
C ILE A 77 -3.15 9.46 -6.38
N PHE A 78 -3.19 8.13 -6.37
CA PHE A 78 -4.35 7.39 -6.88
C PHE A 78 -5.61 7.65 -6.08
N LYS A 79 -5.52 7.83 -4.75
CA LYS A 79 -6.65 8.25 -3.92
C LYS A 79 -7.21 9.60 -4.36
N TRP A 80 -6.35 10.57 -4.64
CA TRP A 80 -6.77 11.88 -5.15
C TRP A 80 -7.38 11.81 -6.54
N PHE A 81 -6.98 10.88 -7.41
CA PHE A 81 -7.58 10.76 -8.74
C PHE A 81 -8.88 9.95 -8.74
N LEU A 82 -8.95 8.87 -7.97
CA LEU A 82 -10.06 7.92 -8.01
C LEU A 82 -11.22 8.29 -7.09
N PHE A 83 -11.01 9.15 -6.08
CA PHE A 83 -12.02 9.62 -5.14
C PHE A 83 -12.97 8.50 -4.63
N GLY A 84 -12.40 7.33 -4.32
CA GLY A 84 -13.18 6.16 -3.96
C GLY A 84 -13.97 6.33 -2.66
N GLN A 85 -15.23 5.92 -2.67
CA GLN A 85 -16.08 5.88 -1.48
C GLN A 85 -15.67 4.78 -0.51
N ARG A 86 -16.00 4.91 0.78
CA ARG A 86 -15.74 3.88 1.79
C ARG A 86 -17.06 3.22 2.23
N PRO A 87 -17.07 1.91 2.52
CA PRO A 87 -18.30 1.16 2.77
C PRO A 87 -19.20 1.76 3.86
N TYR A 88 -18.61 2.10 5.01
CA TYR A 88 -19.36 2.66 6.13
C TYR A 88 -20.07 3.97 5.76
N TRP A 89 -19.34 4.92 5.18
CA TRP A 89 -19.88 6.23 4.79
C TRP A 89 -20.87 6.14 3.61
N TRP A 90 -20.54 5.32 2.60
CA TRP A 90 -21.35 5.17 1.40
C TRP A 90 -22.78 4.70 1.72
N VAL A 91 -22.95 3.77 2.66
CA VAL A 91 -24.28 3.29 3.09
C VAL A 91 -25.16 4.42 3.62
N HIS A 92 -24.58 5.40 4.30
CA HIS A 92 -25.32 6.52 4.90
C HIS A 92 -25.57 7.67 3.93
N GLU A 93 -24.80 7.77 2.84
CA GLU A 93 -24.87 8.88 1.88
C GLU A 93 -25.61 8.51 0.58
N THR A 94 -25.66 7.22 0.23
CA THR A 94 -26.25 6.76 -1.03
C THR A 94 -27.77 6.86 -1.05
N GLN A 95 -28.33 7.23 -2.21
CA GLN A 95 -29.77 7.17 -2.47
C GLN A 95 -30.22 5.76 -2.89
N PHE A 96 -29.28 4.82 -3.08
CA PHE A 96 -29.56 3.45 -3.52
C PHE A 96 -30.54 2.70 -2.60
N TYR A 97 -30.47 2.96 -1.29
CA TYR A 97 -31.36 2.35 -0.30
C TYR A 97 -32.56 3.23 0.09
N ALA A 98 -32.85 4.32 -0.63
CA ALA A 98 -33.93 5.26 -0.24
C ALA A 98 -35.31 4.59 -0.11
N ASN A 99 -35.57 3.52 -0.87
CA ASN A 99 -36.82 2.75 -0.85
C ASN A 99 -36.70 1.40 -0.12
N SER A 100 -35.58 1.14 0.55
CA SER A 100 -35.25 -0.15 1.18
C SER A 100 -34.74 0.06 2.62
N SER A 101 -34.69 -1.00 3.42
CA SER A 101 -34.04 -0.93 4.73
C SER A 101 -32.54 -0.70 4.57
N LEU A 102 -31.97 0.28 5.28
CA LEU A 102 -30.53 0.49 5.27
C LEU A 102 -29.78 -0.70 5.89
N PRO A 103 -28.71 -1.20 5.24
CA PRO A 103 -27.88 -2.24 5.81
C PRO A 103 -27.15 -1.74 7.08
N VAL A 104 -27.25 -2.49 8.16
CA VAL A 104 -26.52 -2.20 9.41
C VAL A 104 -25.07 -2.66 9.27
N VAL A 105 -24.14 -1.70 9.30
CA VAL A 105 -22.70 -1.93 9.29
C VAL A 105 -22.09 -1.35 10.57
N GLN A 106 -21.26 -2.13 11.25
CA GLN A 106 -20.59 -1.71 12.48
C GLN A 106 -19.41 -0.78 12.18
N GLN A 107 -19.26 0.25 13.02
CA GLN A 107 -18.13 1.16 13.02
C GLN A 107 -17.07 0.70 14.03
N PHE A 108 -15.80 0.81 13.65
CA PHE A 108 -14.65 0.58 14.52
C PHE A 108 -13.77 1.84 14.56
N PRO A 109 -12.86 2.00 15.55
CA PRO A 109 -11.98 3.16 15.63
C PRO A 109 -11.15 3.41 14.34
N ILE A 110 -10.76 2.34 13.64
CA ILE A 110 -10.01 2.39 12.38
C ILE A 110 -10.90 2.54 11.13
N THR A 111 -12.22 2.50 11.26
CA THR A 111 -13.14 2.77 10.14
C THR A 111 -13.04 4.23 9.68
N CYS A 112 -12.73 5.15 10.60
CA CYS A 112 -12.66 6.59 10.38
C CYS A 112 -11.33 7.07 9.77
N GLU A 113 -10.87 6.43 8.71
CA GLU A 113 -9.68 6.91 8.02
C GLU A 113 -9.96 8.16 7.18
N THR A 114 -9.03 9.10 7.21
CA THR A 114 -9.11 10.35 6.47
C THR A 114 -8.85 10.12 4.98
N GLY A 115 -9.67 10.75 4.13
CA GLY A 115 -9.50 10.78 2.68
C GLY A 115 -10.05 9.57 1.92
N PRO A 116 -9.89 9.56 0.58
CA PRO A 116 -10.52 8.58 -0.30
C PRO A 116 -10.08 7.13 -0.07
N GLY A 117 -10.95 6.19 -0.41
CA GLY A 117 -10.79 4.74 -0.16
C GLY A 117 -10.07 3.94 -1.25
N SER A 118 -9.93 4.45 -2.48
CA SER A 118 -9.39 3.68 -3.61
C SER A 118 -7.97 4.14 -4.03
N PRO A 119 -6.97 3.24 -4.15
CA PRO A 119 -6.94 1.86 -3.67
C PRO A 119 -6.55 1.77 -2.19
N SER A 120 -6.72 0.60 -1.57
CA SER A 120 -6.40 0.42 -0.15
C SER A 120 -4.89 0.50 0.11
N GLY A 121 -4.48 1.47 0.95
CA GLY A 121 -3.08 1.69 1.31
C GLY A 121 -2.48 0.53 2.12
N HIS A 122 -3.24 -0.06 3.04
CA HIS A 122 -2.79 -1.22 3.82
C HIS A 122 -2.53 -2.43 2.91
N ALA A 123 -3.44 -2.71 1.97
CA ALA A 123 -3.27 -3.83 1.03
C ALA A 123 -2.10 -3.58 0.06
N MET A 124 -1.97 -2.35 -0.45
CA MET A 124 -0.88 -1.96 -1.35
C MET A 124 0.49 -2.00 -0.68
N GLY A 125 0.60 -1.39 0.51
CA GLY A 125 1.84 -1.38 1.29
C GLY A 125 2.25 -2.80 1.71
N SER A 126 1.31 -3.58 2.26
CA SER A 126 1.54 -4.98 2.62
C SER A 126 2.01 -5.81 1.41
N ALA A 127 1.32 -5.71 0.27
CA ALA A 127 1.71 -6.42 -0.94
C ALA A 127 3.12 -6.06 -1.41
N GLY A 128 3.46 -4.78 -1.46
CA GLY A 128 4.77 -4.34 -1.90
C GLY A 128 5.89 -4.81 -0.95
N VAL A 129 5.72 -4.63 0.35
CA VAL A 129 6.72 -4.96 1.37
C VAL A 129 6.94 -6.46 1.46
N TRP A 130 5.87 -7.25 1.58
CA TRP A 130 5.99 -8.72 1.66
C TRP A 130 6.55 -9.32 0.37
N HIS A 131 6.28 -8.72 -0.79
CA HIS A 131 6.89 -9.14 -2.05
C HIS A 131 8.41 -8.97 -2.03
N VAL A 132 8.90 -7.81 -1.56
CA VAL A 132 10.34 -7.58 -1.40
C VAL A 132 10.97 -8.60 -0.44
N MET A 133 10.32 -8.89 0.68
CA MET A 133 10.81 -9.86 1.66
C MET A 133 10.86 -11.28 1.11
N VAL A 134 9.79 -11.72 0.43
CA VAL A 134 9.69 -13.06 -0.17
C VAL A 134 10.74 -13.25 -1.26
N THR A 135 10.89 -12.26 -2.15
CA THR A 135 11.91 -12.31 -3.21
C THR A 135 13.33 -12.33 -2.64
N ALA A 136 13.62 -11.53 -1.60
CA ALA A 136 14.91 -11.56 -0.91
C ALA A 136 15.20 -12.93 -0.27
N LEU A 137 14.24 -13.49 0.46
CA LEU A 137 14.37 -14.83 1.07
C LEU A 137 14.58 -15.91 0.03
N LEU A 138 13.89 -15.82 -1.11
CA LEU A 138 14.10 -16.73 -2.23
C LEU A 138 15.52 -16.60 -2.79
N THR A 139 16.02 -15.39 -3.02
CA THR A 139 17.40 -15.19 -3.48
C THR A 139 18.42 -15.81 -2.53
N PHE A 140 18.30 -15.57 -1.22
CA PHE A 140 19.21 -16.16 -0.23
C PHE A 140 19.09 -17.69 -0.13
N GLY A 141 17.87 -18.23 -0.21
CA GLY A 141 17.64 -19.67 -0.20
C GLY A 141 18.13 -20.38 -1.46
N LEU A 142 17.99 -19.74 -2.63
CA LEU A 142 18.35 -20.27 -3.94
C LEU A 142 19.86 -20.25 -4.21
N GLN A 143 20.61 -19.33 -3.58
CA GLN A 143 22.07 -19.27 -3.62
C GLN A 143 22.74 -20.48 -2.95
N ARG A 144 22.04 -21.17 -2.04
CA ARG A 144 22.54 -22.44 -1.48
C ARG A 144 22.45 -23.52 -2.56
N LYS A 145 23.48 -24.39 -2.65
CA LYS A 145 23.51 -25.57 -3.53
C LYS A 145 22.49 -26.63 -3.08
N GLN A 146 21.20 -26.30 -3.17
CA GLN A 146 20.10 -27.17 -2.80
C GLN A 146 19.58 -27.94 -4.01
N PRO A 147 19.10 -29.18 -3.82
CA PRO A 147 18.39 -29.93 -4.85
C PRO A 147 17.17 -29.17 -5.36
N ILE A 148 16.82 -29.40 -6.63
CA ILE A 148 15.71 -28.73 -7.34
C ILE A 148 14.39 -28.80 -6.56
N PHE A 149 14.10 -29.96 -5.97
CA PHE A 149 12.89 -30.17 -5.17
C PHE A 149 12.80 -29.22 -3.98
N GLN A 150 13.89 -29.02 -3.23
CA GLN A 150 13.89 -28.11 -2.08
C GLN A 150 13.72 -26.65 -2.50
N LYS A 151 14.30 -26.25 -3.65
CA LYS A 151 14.11 -24.91 -4.22
C LYS A 151 12.64 -24.66 -4.57
N TRP A 152 11.99 -25.65 -5.19
CA TRP A 152 10.58 -25.59 -5.52
C TRP A 152 9.70 -25.54 -4.27
N CYS A 153 9.97 -26.38 -3.27
CA CYS A 153 9.25 -26.35 -1.98
C CYS A 153 9.37 -24.99 -1.29
N LEU A 154 10.56 -24.39 -1.24
CA LEU A 154 10.76 -23.07 -0.66
C LEU A 154 9.98 -21.99 -1.42
N HIS A 155 9.97 -22.06 -2.76
CA HIS A 155 9.21 -21.16 -3.61
C HIS A 155 7.71 -21.25 -3.33
N VAL A 156 7.15 -22.46 -3.34
CA VAL A 156 5.72 -22.68 -3.03
C VAL A 156 5.41 -22.19 -1.63
N LEU A 157 6.21 -22.56 -0.63
CA LEU A 157 5.99 -22.16 0.76
C LEU A 157 5.94 -20.64 0.93
N LEU A 158 6.95 -19.91 0.44
CA LEU A 158 7.04 -18.46 0.65
C LEU A 158 5.91 -17.71 -0.07
N TRP A 159 5.54 -18.13 -1.28
CA TRP A 159 4.41 -17.53 -1.99
C TRP A 159 3.05 -17.90 -1.39
N THR A 160 2.89 -19.10 -0.85
CA THR A 160 1.69 -19.45 -0.09
C THR A 160 1.57 -18.56 1.15
N VAL A 161 2.65 -18.38 1.91
CA VAL A 161 2.66 -17.47 3.07
C VAL A 161 2.30 -16.04 2.66
N PHE A 162 2.86 -15.54 1.55
CA PHE A 162 2.50 -14.24 1.00
C PHE A 162 1.00 -14.10 0.77
N TRP A 163 0.38 -15.03 0.04
CA TRP A 163 -1.03 -14.94 -0.31
C TRP A 163 -1.94 -15.09 0.91
N VAL A 164 -1.58 -15.94 1.87
CA VAL A 164 -2.30 -16.05 3.15
C VAL A 164 -2.32 -14.70 3.88
N ILE A 165 -1.16 -14.03 3.97
CA ILE A 165 -1.07 -12.70 4.58
C ILE A 165 -1.94 -11.70 3.84
N GLN A 166 -1.89 -11.65 2.49
CA GLN A 166 -2.70 -10.70 1.75
C GLN A 166 -4.20 -10.95 1.89
N ILE A 167 -4.63 -12.21 1.93
CA ILE A 167 -6.04 -12.56 2.18
C ILE A 167 -6.44 -12.07 3.57
N CYS A 168 -5.62 -12.29 4.60
CA CYS A 168 -5.89 -11.80 5.96
C CYS A 168 -6.00 -10.27 6.01
N VAL A 169 -5.07 -9.55 5.35
CA VAL A 169 -5.11 -8.08 5.29
C VAL A 169 -6.35 -7.61 4.57
N CYS A 170 -6.64 -8.12 3.37
CA CYS A 170 -7.84 -7.76 2.60
C CYS A 170 -9.13 -8.03 3.40
N ALA A 171 -9.27 -9.21 4.00
CA ALA A 171 -10.43 -9.56 4.81
C ALA A 171 -10.58 -8.64 6.03
N SER A 172 -9.49 -8.29 6.70
CA SER A 172 -9.50 -7.34 7.82
C SER A 172 -10.03 -5.96 7.38
N ARG A 173 -9.53 -5.43 6.26
CA ARG A 173 -9.92 -4.10 5.76
C ARG A 173 -11.38 -4.02 5.31
N VAL A 174 -11.93 -5.13 4.79
CA VAL A 174 -13.37 -5.27 4.48
C VAL A 174 -14.18 -5.43 5.77
N PHE A 175 -13.79 -6.30 6.70
CA PHE A 175 -14.49 -6.51 7.98
C PHE A 175 -14.64 -5.20 8.77
N LEU A 176 -13.59 -4.38 8.80
CA LEU A 176 -13.56 -3.09 9.50
C LEU A 176 -14.34 -1.98 8.76
N ALA A 177 -15.04 -2.32 7.67
CA ALA A 177 -15.80 -1.41 6.81
C ALA A 177 -14.98 -0.22 6.26
N ALA A 178 -13.65 -0.35 6.22
CA ALA A 178 -12.75 0.71 5.81
C ALA A 178 -12.55 0.75 4.28
N HIS A 179 -12.70 -0.39 3.60
CA HIS A 179 -12.57 -0.51 2.14
C HIS A 179 -13.53 -1.54 1.54
N PHE A 180 -13.92 -1.31 0.29
CA PHE A 180 -14.63 -2.30 -0.51
C PHE A 180 -13.69 -3.41 -1.03
N PRO A 181 -14.24 -4.60 -1.38
CA PRO A 181 -13.44 -5.73 -1.87
C PRO A 181 -12.62 -5.40 -3.12
N HIS A 182 -13.18 -4.63 -4.06
CA HIS A 182 -12.46 -4.22 -5.26
C HIS A 182 -11.28 -3.29 -4.92
N GLN A 183 -11.40 -2.42 -3.92
CA GLN A 183 -10.35 -1.47 -3.53
C GLN A 183 -9.15 -2.17 -2.90
N VAL A 184 -9.38 -3.20 -2.08
CA VAL A 184 -8.29 -4.01 -1.52
C VAL A 184 -7.63 -4.87 -2.58
N PHE A 185 -8.41 -5.43 -3.53
CA PHE A 185 -7.87 -6.17 -4.68
C PHE A 185 -6.96 -5.29 -5.54
N PHE A 186 -7.42 -4.11 -5.97
CA PHE A 186 -6.59 -3.18 -6.72
C PHE A 186 -5.38 -2.70 -5.91
N GLY A 187 -5.52 -2.54 -4.59
CA GLY A 187 -4.40 -2.27 -3.70
C GLY A 187 -3.30 -3.33 -3.80
N VAL A 188 -3.64 -4.62 -3.67
CA VAL A 188 -2.67 -5.72 -3.81
C VAL A 188 -1.97 -5.69 -5.17
N ILE A 189 -2.72 -5.53 -6.26
CA ILE A 189 -2.16 -5.47 -7.61
C ILE A 189 -1.20 -4.28 -7.77
N SER A 190 -1.61 -3.08 -7.34
CA SER A 190 -0.74 -1.90 -7.38
C SER A 190 0.53 -2.10 -6.56
N GLY A 191 0.44 -2.73 -5.39
CA GLY A 191 1.59 -3.01 -4.53
C GLY A 191 2.59 -3.97 -5.18
N LEU A 192 2.10 -5.03 -5.84
CA LEU A 192 2.92 -5.95 -6.61
C LEU A 192 3.62 -5.25 -7.79
N ILE A 193 2.90 -4.41 -8.54
CA ILE A 193 3.45 -3.65 -9.66
C ILE A 193 4.57 -2.72 -9.18
N VAL A 194 4.37 -2.00 -8.06
CA VAL A 194 5.40 -1.13 -7.49
C VAL A 194 6.61 -1.95 -7.06
N ALA A 195 6.44 -3.05 -6.35
CA ALA A 195 7.56 -3.87 -5.91
C ALA A 195 8.36 -4.49 -7.08
N GLU A 196 7.68 -4.91 -8.15
CA GLU A 196 8.30 -5.42 -9.37
C GLU A 196 9.04 -4.33 -10.14
N ALA A 197 8.42 -3.15 -10.33
CA ALA A 197 9.06 -2.02 -11.00
C ALA A 197 10.35 -1.60 -10.29
N PHE A 198 10.28 -1.45 -8.96
CA PHE A 198 11.43 -1.09 -8.13
C PHE A 198 12.43 -2.25 -7.97
N GLY A 199 12.01 -3.49 -8.22
CA GLY A 199 12.90 -4.65 -8.28
C GLY A 199 13.79 -4.69 -9.51
N ARG A 200 13.44 -3.97 -10.58
CA ARG A 200 14.19 -3.94 -11.85
C ARG A 200 15.06 -2.69 -12.00
N ILE A 201 14.94 -1.72 -11.11
CA ILE A 201 15.66 -0.45 -11.20
C ILE A 201 16.90 -0.53 -10.29
N ASP A 202 18.01 -1.02 -10.84
CA ASP A 202 19.32 -1.04 -10.16
C ASP A 202 19.88 0.37 -9.88
N ALA A 203 19.31 1.40 -10.52
CA ALA A 203 19.75 2.78 -10.40
C ALA A 203 19.54 3.35 -8.98
N ILE A 204 18.54 2.86 -8.24
CA ILE A 204 18.21 3.34 -6.89
C ILE A 204 19.35 3.02 -5.90
N TYR A 205 20.08 1.93 -6.14
CA TYR A 205 21.21 1.51 -5.32
C TYR A 205 22.50 2.26 -5.61
N ASN A 206 22.61 2.84 -6.81
CA ASN A 206 23.86 3.43 -7.30
C ASN A 206 23.94 4.95 -7.12
N VAL A 207 22.87 5.60 -6.64
CA VAL A 207 22.94 7.02 -6.27
C VAL A 207 23.76 7.14 -4.99
N LYS A 208 25.08 7.30 -5.14
CA LYS A 208 25.97 7.55 -4.01
C LYS A 208 25.53 8.84 -3.33
N PHE A 209 25.62 8.90 -2.00
CA PHE A 209 25.38 10.12 -1.22
C PHE A 209 26.17 11.33 -1.75
N THR A 210 27.35 11.10 -2.34
CA THR A 210 28.16 12.13 -3.03
C THR A 210 27.52 12.69 -4.30
N GLN A 211 26.73 11.90 -5.05
CA GLN A 211 25.94 12.42 -6.18
C GLN A 211 24.74 13.21 -5.69
N TYR A 212 24.07 12.76 -4.62
CA TYR A 212 23.00 13.54 -3.98
C TYR A 212 23.50 14.89 -3.47
N LEU A 213 24.64 14.92 -2.77
CA LEU A 213 25.28 16.15 -2.32
C LEU A 213 25.68 17.04 -3.50
N LYS A 214 26.27 16.48 -4.56
CA LYS A 214 26.61 17.26 -5.77
C LYS A 214 25.40 17.89 -6.43
N ILE A 215 24.29 17.16 -6.57
CA ILE A 215 23.05 17.67 -7.17
C ILE A 215 22.39 18.73 -6.27
N THR A 216 22.47 18.55 -4.95
CA THR A 216 21.89 19.50 -3.99
C THR A 216 22.71 20.78 -3.94
N LEU A 217 24.04 20.66 -3.87
CA LEU A 217 24.97 21.80 -3.88
C LEU A 217 24.98 22.52 -5.24
N SER A 218 24.89 21.81 -6.36
CA SER A 218 24.83 22.46 -7.68
C SER A 218 23.56 23.30 -7.86
N LYS A 219 22.44 22.85 -7.29
CA LYS A 219 21.18 23.62 -7.27
C LYS A 219 21.24 24.83 -6.33
N GLU A 220 22.02 24.74 -5.26
CA GLU A 220 22.27 25.85 -4.34
C GLU A 220 23.17 26.91 -4.97
N GLU A 221 24.20 26.50 -5.72
CA GLU A 221 25.05 27.39 -6.52
C GLU A 221 24.26 28.08 -7.64
N GLU A 222 23.43 27.35 -8.41
CA GLU A 222 22.54 27.94 -9.42
C GLU A 222 21.53 28.91 -8.81
N GLY A 223 20.97 28.60 -7.63
CA GLY A 223 20.05 29.47 -6.90
C GLY A 223 20.71 30.76 -6.37
N GLN A 224 21.97 30.68 -5.91
CA GLN A 224 22.75 31.86 -5.54
C GLN A 224 23.11 32.72 -6.75
N GLN A 225 23.45 32.12 -7.89
CA GLN A 225 23.76 32.83 -9.12
C GLN A 225 22.54 33.55 -9.71
N LEU A 226 21.35 32.93 -9.62
CA LEU A 226 20.08 33.55 -10.02
C LEU A 226 19.75 34.76 -9.12
N ASN A 227 19.94 34.64 -7.80
CA ASN A 227 19.67 35.73 -6.86
C ASN A 227 20.64 36.91 -7.01
N VAL A 228 21.93 36.66 -7.31
CA VAL A 228 22.91 37.73 -7.58
C VAL A 228 22.59 38.44 -8.89
N THR A 229 22.17 37.72 -9.93
CA THR A 229 21.77 38.31 -11.21
C THR A 229 20.54 39.21 -11.06
N ILE A 230 19.53 38.77 -10.31
CA ILE A 230 18.33 39.56 -10.00
C ILE A 230 18.66 40.80 -9.15
N LEU A 231 19.61 40.70 -8.21
CA LEU A 231 20.06 41.84 -7.40
C LEU A 231 20.85 42.86 -8.25
N LEU A 232 21.70 42.42 -9.17
CA LEU A 232 22.43 43.31 -10.07
C LEU A 232 21.51 44.03 -11.07
N GLU A 233 20.45 43.39 -11.56
CA GLU A 233 19.42 44.07 -12.36
C GLU A 233 18.60 45.09 -11.55
N LYS A 234 18.37 44.85 -10.25
CA LYS A 234 17.58 45.75 -9.40
C LYS A 234 18.34 46.96 -8.87
N PHE A 235 19.68 46.89 -8.79
CA PHE A 235 20.52 47.95 -8.22
C PHE A 235 21.55 48.51 -9.22
N GLY A 236 21.50 48.09 -10.48
CA GLY A 236 22.42 48.48 -11.54
C GLY A 236 21.90 49.53 -12.54
N ASN A 237 20.88 50.31 -12.18
CA ASN A 237 20.43 51.50 -12.93
C ASN A 237 20.30 52.70 -11.98
#